data_AF-A0A1B3E0Y2-F1
#
_entry.id   AF-A0A1B3E0Y2-F1
#
_cell.length_a   1.000
_cell.length_b   1.000
_cell.length_c   1.000
_cell.angle_alpha   90.00
_cell.angle_beta   90.00
_cell.angle_gamma   90.00
#
_symmetry.space_group_name_H-M   'P 1'
#
loop_
_entity.id
_entity.type
_entity.pdbx_description
1 polymer ?
#
loop_
_entity_poly.entity_id
_entity_poly.type
_entity_poly.pdbx_seq_one_letter_code
_entity_poly.pdbx_strand_id
1 'polypeptide(L)' 'MGIFDWKHWLVLLLVVLVLFGGKRLKCLGNDLGESIRSLRRSLAAEPQAEDKGEVSPVEAARIQDRARS' A
#
# COMPACT_ATOMS: atom_id res chain seq x y z
N MET A 1 25.00 -2.19 -25.50
CA MET A 1 25.91 -1.48 -24.58
C MET A 1 25.15 -0.33 -23.95
N GLY A 2 24.19 -0.64 -23.08
CA GLY A 2 23.35 0.37 -22.46
C GLY A 2 22.92 -0.12 -21.09
N ILE A 3 23.30 0.61 -20.06
CA ILE A 3 22.93 0.39 -18.65
C ILE A 3 21.42 0.57 -18.40
N PHE A 4 20.64 0.82 -19.46
CA PHE A 4 19.21 1.12 -19.45
C PHE A 4 18.34 0.01 -20.06
N ASP A 5 18.87 -1.19 -20.26
CA ASP A 5 18.06 -2.33 -20.73
C ASP A 5 17.01 -2.72 -19.67
N TRP A 6 15.78 -3.05 -20.11
CA TRP A 6 14.67 -3.52 -19.24
C TRP A 6 15.06 -4.70 -18.34
N LYS A 7 15.93 -5.59 -18.84
CA LYS A 7 16.49 -6.70 -18.07
C LYS A 7 17.34 -6.23 -16.89
N HIS A 8 18.03 -5.10 -17.01
CA HIS A 8 18.87 -4.56 -15.94
C HIS A 8 18.02 -4.07 -14.76
N TRP A 9 16.91 -3.36 -15.05
CA TRP A 9 15.92 -2.97 -14.04
C TRP A 9 15.28 -4.17 -13.33
N LEU A 10 14.98 -5.24 -14.08
CA LEU A 10 14.45 -6.47 -13.51
C LEU A 10 15.45 -7.15 -12.55
N VAL A 11 16.72 -7.24 -12.96
CA VAL A 11 17.79 -7.81 -12.13
C VAL A 11 18.07 -6.94 -10.90
N LEU A 12 18.06 -5.61 -11.04
CA LEU A 12 18.26 -4.70 -9.93
C LEU A 12 17.14 -4.82 -8.87
N LEU A 13 15.88 -4.89 -9.32
CA LEU A 13 14.74 -5.14 -8.43
C LEU A 13 14.89 -6.46 -7.67
N LEU A 14 15.32 -7.52 -8.36
CA LEU A 14 15.56 -8.81 -7.74
C LEU A 14 16.65 -8.72 -6.66
N VAL A 15 17.78 -8.09 -6.97
CA VAL A 15 18.91 -7.94 -6.05
C VAL A 15 18.52 -7.12 -4.81
N VAL A 16 17.80 -6.01 -5.00
CA VAL A 16 17.31 -5.18 -3.88
C VAL A 16 16.33 -5.97 -3.00
N LEU A 17 15.42 -6.73 -3.60
CA LEU A 17 14.47 -7.56 -2.88
C LEU A 17 15.15 -8.68 -2.08
N VAL A 18 16.23 -9.26 -2.60
CA VAL A 18 17.04 -10.28 -1.91
C VAL A 18 17.84 -9.67 -0.75
N LEU A 19 18.45 -8.50 -0.94
CA LEU A 19 19.22 -7.80 0.10
C LEU A 19 18.35 -7.29 1.25
N PHE A 20 17.22 -6.64 0.93
CA PHE A 20 16.29 -6.12 1.94
C PHE A 20 15.40 -7.22 2.53
N GLY A 21 15.17 -8.30 1.78
CA GLY A 21 14.19 -9.32 2.09
C GLY A 21 12.75 -8.81 1.91
N GLY A 22 11.84 -9.68 1.45
CA GLY A 22 10.45 -9.31 1.19
C GLY A 22 9.66 -8.81 2.41
N LYS A 23 10.10 -9.09 3.64
CA LYS A 23 9.44 -8.63 4.87
C LYS A 23 9.58 -7.12 5.10
N ARG A 24 10.78 -6.57 4.88
CA ARG A 24 11.03 -5.12 5.07
C ARG A 24 10.34 -4.30 3.98
N LEU A 25 10.39 -4.79 2.74
CA LEU A 25 9.74 -4.14 1.60
C LEU A 25 8.21 -4.12 1.72
N LYS A 26 7.60 -5.15 2.32
CA LYS A 26 6.15 -5.19 2.56
C LYS A 26 5.70 -4.21 3.65
N CYS A 27 6.41 -4.13 4.78
CA CYS A 27 6.08 -3.16 5.83
C CYS A 27 6.24 -1.72 5.31
N LEU A 28 7.41 -1.38 4.77
CA LEU A 28 7.68 -0.03 4.25
C LEU A 28 6.81 0.30 3.03
N GLY A 29 6.53 -0.69 2.18
CA GLY A 29 5.69 -0.53 1.01
C GLY A 29 4.21 -0.36 1.34
N ASN A 30 3.71 -0.91 2.45
CA ASN A 30 2.34 -0.68 2.90
C ASN A 30 2.15 0.77 3.37
N ASP A 31 3.05 1.25 4.23
CA ASP A 31 2.97 2.61 4.81
C ASP A 31 3.17 3.71 3.74
N LEU A 32 4.15 3.53 2.85
CA LEU A 32 4.39 4.44 1.72
C LEU A 32 3.31 4.29 0.65
N GLY A 33 2.81 3.07 0.45
CA GLY A 33 1.77 2.76 -0.52
C GLY A 33 0.46 3.45 -0.18
N GLU A 34 0.08 3.49 1.09
CA GLU A 34 -1.12 4.19 1.57
C GLU A 34 -1.01 5.71 1.39
N SER A 35 0.16 6.28 1.69
CA SER A 35 0.46 7.70 1.46
C SER A 35 0.40 8.08 -0.04
N ILE A 36 0.94 7.23 -0.91
CA ILE A 36 0.89 7.46 -2.36
C ILE A 36 -0.53 7.20 -2.90
N ARG A 37 -1.27 6.25 -2.33
CA ARG A 37 -2.64 5.91 -2.73
C ARG A 37 -3.59 7.07 -2.46
N SER A 38 -3.46 7.75 -1.32
CA SER A 38 -4.25 8.96 -1.02
C SER A 38 -3.90 10.12 -1.96
N LEU A 39 -2.62 10.33 -2.29
CA LEU A 39 -2.20 11.31 -3.30
C LEU A 39 -2.78 10.99 -4.69
N ARG A 40 -2.71 9.72 -5.13
CA ARG A 40 -3.29 9.27 -6.40
C ARG A 40 -4.82 9.39 -6.40
N ARG A 41 -5.47 9.20 -5.24
CA ARG A 41 -6.91 9.38 -5.05
C ARG A 41 -7.33 10.84 -5.22
N SER A 42 -6.58 11.77 -4.63
CA SER A 42 -6.81 13.21 -4.75
C SER A 42 -6.56 13.72 -6.16
N LEU A 43 -5.56 13.17 -6.86
CA LEU A 43 -5.30 13.47 -8.28
C LEU A 43 -6.33 12.82 -9.22
N ALA A 44 -6.92 11.70 -8.83
CA ALA A 44 -7.96 10.98 -9.57
C ALA A 44 -9.39 11.34 -9.11
N ALA A 45 -9.57 12.46 -8.39
CA ALA A 45 -10.87 12.92 -7.93
C ALA A 45 -11.72 13.37 -9.13
N GLU A 46 -12.48 12.40 -9.66
CA GLU A 46 -13.78 12.40 -10.36
C GLU A 46 -13.89 11.04 -11.09
N PRO A 47 -14.86 10.13 -10.86
CA PRO A 47 -15.62 9.74 -9.67
C PRO A 47 -15.36 8.25 -9.26
N GLN A 48 -15.93 7.86 -8.12
CA GLN A 48 -16.00 6.53 -7.49
C GLN A 48 -14.76 5.97 -6.81
N ALA A 49 -14.84 6.08 -5.49
CA ALA A 49 -13.87 5.62 -4.56
C ALA A 49 -14.19 4.20 -4.06
N GLU A 50 -13.56 3.14 -4.59
CA GLU A 50 -13.45 1.87 -3.87
C GLU A 50 -12.48 2.03 -2.69
N ASP A 51 -13.07 2.11 -1.51
CA ASP A 51 -12.45 2.00 -0.19
C ASP A 51 -12.44 0.52 0.21
N LYS A 52 -11.25 -0.08 0.29
CA LYS A 52 -11.03 -1.42 0.84
C LYS A 52 -9.76 -1.37 1.68
N GLY A 53 -9.96 -1.39 2.99
CA GLY A 53 -8.94 -1.26 4.02
C GLY A 53 -8.94 0.19 4.50
N GLU A 54 -9.64 0.54 5.57
CA GLU A 54 -9.39 0.01 6.91
C GLU A 54 -10.61 0.27 7.81
N VAL A 55 -11.42 -0.77 8.07
CA VAL A 55 -12.33 -0.73 9.22
C VAL A 55 -11.49 -1.09 10.42
N SER A 56 -11.00 -0.06 11.11
CA SER A 56 -10.33 -0.22 12.39
C SER A 56 -11.21 -1.08 13.31
N PRO A 57 -10.68 -2.13 13.97
CA PRO A 57 -11.44 -3.00 14.88
C PRO A 57 -12.12 -2.25 16.02
N VAL A 58 -11.75 -0.99 16.22
CA VAL A 58 -12.28 -0.10 17.25
C VAL A 58 -13.68 0.46 16.92
N GLU A 59 -14.04 0.59 15.64
CA GLU A 59 -15.35 1.13 15.23
C GLU A 59 -16.44 0.05 15.27
N ALA A 60 -16.08 -1.19 14.91
CA ALA A 60 -16.99 -2.34 14.98
C ALA A 60 -17.37 -2.71 16.43
N ALA A 61 -16.47 -2.48 17.39
CA ALA A 61 -16.74 -2.71 18.81
C ALA A 61 -17.70 -1.66 19.41
N ARG A 62 -17.65 -0.40 18.93
CA ARG A 62 -18.54 0.67 19.42
C ARG A 62 -20.00 0.52 18.98
N ILE A 63 -20.24 -0.03 17.79
CA ILE A 63 -21.60 -0.19 17.26
C ILE A 63 -22.34 -1.31 18.03
N GLN A 64 -21.61 -2.32 18.52
CA GLN A 64 -22.18 -3.42 19.29
C GLN A 64 -22.57 -3.01 20.72
N ASP A 65 -21.85 -2.06 21.32
CA ASP A 65 -22.14 -1.56 22.68
C ASP A 65 -23.37 -0.64 22.70
N ARG A 66 -23.53 0.20 21.66
CA ARG A 66 -24.69 1.09 21.52
C ARG A 66 -25.99 0.38 21.16
N ALA A 67 -25.92 -0.83 20.62
CA ALA A 67 -27.08 -1.67 20.34
C ALA A 67 -27.50 -2.52 21.55
N ARG A 68 -26.71 -2.51 22.65
CA ARG A 68 -26.96 -3.29 23.87
C ARG A 68 -27.47 -2.43 25.04
N SER A 69 -27.55 -1.11 24.87
CA SER A 69 -28.16 -0.14 25.80
C SER A 69 -29.53 0.30 25.32
#